data_AF-A0A2S3VXL9-F1
#
_entry.id   AF-A0A2S3VXL9-F1
#
_cell.length_a   1.000
_cell.length_b   1.000
_cell.length_c   1.000
_cell.angle_alpha   90.00
_cell.angle_beta   90.00
_cell.angle_gamma   90.00
#
_symmetry.space_group_name_H-M   'P 1'
#
loop_
_entity.id
_entity.type
_entity.pdbx_description
1 polymer ?
#
loop_
_entity_poly.entity_id
_entity_poly.type
_entity_poly.pdbx_seq_one_letter_code
_entity_poly.pdbx_strand_id
1 'polypeptide(L)'
;MVEAWKITPDERRIIGEVFARLAARLPVFRTYGAAQWQRDADAVNYILSVYGEGASPHYPHIDAMTQDATAKDFSQLVSGLQLQGAPQSDDAVFSAPLHYAMVMLDMNDRDDAIHFPMLWQTWNAQALHAARNLNWRHYPYTAIIVPGAGPEQSDVALSAMGKFRLMLAVEAFRKGLAPFILVSGGAVHPAQTHYVEAEEMRRALITRFGIPERNIIMEPYARHTTTNLRNASRQLATLNAPRQQPALIVTDQDQSAYIESQTFAQRNQKELGCEPGALDKRISTFAIPFHPDARCNVTDPWDPLDP
;
A
#
# COMPACT_ATOMS: atom_id res chain seq x y z
N MET A 1 -14.31 -6.60 -26.11
CA MET A 1 -12.95 -6.90 -26.58
C MET A 1 -12.05 -7.22 -25.40
N VAL A 2 -12.00 -6.36 -24.37
CA VAL A 2 -11.26 -6.64 -23.12
C VAL A 2 -11.69 -7.94 -22.43
N GLU A 3 -12.97 -8.30 -22.47
CA GLU A 3 -13.44 -9.62 -21.96
C GLU A 3 -12.66 -10.82 -22.52
N ALA A 4 -12.13 -10.75 -23.75
CA ALA A 4 -11.32 -11.82 -24.35
C ALA A 4 -9.91 -11.93 -23.75
N TRP A 5 -9.47 -10.94 -22.96
CA TRP A 5 -8.18 -10.93 -22.25
C TRP A 5 -8.28 -11.52 -20.84
N LYS A 6 -9.51 -11.70 -20.33
CA LYS A 6 -9.75 -12.24 -19.00
C LYS A 6 -9.58 -13.76 -18.98
N ILE A 7 -9.17 -14.27 -17.82
CA ILE A 7 -9.17 -15.71 -17.56
C ILE A 7 -10.62 -16.16 -17.43
N THR A 8 -11.05 -17.04 -18.33
CA THR A 8 -12.45 -17.46 -18.47
C THR A 8 -12.91 -18.35 -17.32
N PRO A 9 -14.22 -18.41 -17.02
CA PRO A 9 -14.74 -19.31 -15.98
C PRO A 9 -14.31 -20.78 -16.15
N ASP A 10 -14.20 -21.26 -17.39
CA ASP A 10 -13.75 -22.63 -17.68
C ASP A 10 -12.25 -22.82 -17.40
N GLU A 11 -11.39 -21.88 -17.81
CA GLU A 11 -9.96 -21.93 -17.49
C GLU A 11 -9.76 -21.94 -15.97
N ARG A 12 -10.48 -21.06 -15.26
CA ARG A 12 -10.44 -20.98 -13.79
C ARG A 12 -10.79 -22.31 -13.15
N ARG A 13 -11.87 -22.96 -13.61
CA ARG A 13 -12.31 -24.26 -13.10
C ARG A 13 -11.31 -25.37 -13.43
N ILE A 14 -10.95 -25.53 -14.71
CA ILE A 14 -10.09 -26.63 -15.18
C ILE A 14 -8.72 -26.56 -14.52
N ILE A 15 -8.11 -25.39 -14.48
CA ILE A 15 -6.78 -25.21 -13.89
C ILE A 15 -6.84 -25.30 -12.37
N GLY A 16 -7.90 -24.78 -11.75
CA GLY A 16 -8.15 -24.94 -10.32
C GLY A 16 -8.22 -26.41 -9.89
N GLU A 17 -8.91 -27.26 -10.68
CA GLU A 17 -8.96 -28.71 -10.47
C GLU A 17 -7.58 -29.38 -10.63
N VAL A 18 -6.71 -28.87 -11.51
CA VAL A 18 -5.32 -29.33 -11.64
C VAL A 18 -4.53 -28.96 -10.39
N PHE A 19 -4.56 -27.70 -9.94
CA PHE A 19 -3.86 -27.27 -8.74
C PHE A 19 -4.35 -27.99 -7.48
N ALA A 20 -5.65 -28.27 -7.36
CA ALA A 20 -6.20 -29.06 -6.25
C ALA A 20 -5.59 -30.48 -6.21
N ARG A 21 -5.51 -31.14 -7.38
CA ARG A 21 -4.90 -32.48 -7.50
C ARG A 21 -3.40 -32.47 -7.22
N LEU A 22 -2.69 -31.44 -7.68
CA LEU A 22 -1.26 -31.28 -7.43
C LEU A 22 -0.98 -31.01 -5.95
N ALA A 23 -1.69 -30.09 -5.32
CA ALA A 23 -1.55 -29.76 -3.89
C ALA A 23 -1.82 -30.97 -2.97
N ALA A 24 -2.74 -31.86 -3.36
CA ALA A 24 -3.02 -33.09 -2.62
C ALA A 24 -1.90 -34.13 -2.71
N ARG A 25 -1.08 -34.12 -3.78
CA ARG A 25 -0.07 -35.15 -4.07
C ARG A 25 1.37 -34.69 -3.85
N LEU A 26 1.62 -33.40 -3.99
CA LEU A 26 2.96 -32.82 -4.02
C LEU A 26 3.07 -31.73 -2.94
N PRO A 27 3.92 -31.94 -1.91
CA PRO A 27 4.08 -30.98 -0.82
C PRO A 27 4.48 -29.57 -1.27
N VAL A 28 5.17 -29.43 -2.41
CA VAL A 28 5.60 -28.15 -2.98
C VAL A 28 4.43 -27.26 -3.43
N PHE A 29 3.26 -27.84 -3.72
CA PHE A 29 2.04 -27.10 -4.09
C PHE A 29 1.13 -26.82 -2.88
N ARG A 30 1.55 -27.10 -1.64
CA ARG A 30 0.74 -26.79 -0.45
C ARG A 30 0.55 -25.30 -0.21
N THR A 31 1.48 -24.47 -0.70
CA THR A 31 1.41 -23.00 -0.58
C THR A 31 0.67 -22.35 -1.74
N TYR A 32 0.59 -23.00 -2.91
CA TYR A 32 -0.12 -22.51 -4.10
C TYR A 32 -1.11 -23.58 -4.61
N GLY A 33 -2.32 -23.54 -4.07
CA GLY A 33 -3.41 -24.46 -4.42
C GLY A 33 -4.57 -23.75 -5.13
N ALA A 34 -5.68 -24.46 -5.33
CA ALA A 34 -6.85 -23.95 -6.05
C ALA A 34 -7.38 -22.61 -5.51
N ALA A 35 -7.32 -22.39 -4.20
CA ALA A 35 -7.75 -21.13 -3.59
C ALA A 35 -6.85 -19.94 -3.95
N GLN A 36 -5.52 -20.15 -4.03
CA GLN A 36 -4.60 -19.09 -4.45
C GLN A 36 -4.74 -18.81 -5.94
N TRP A 37 -4.82 -19.87 -6.75
CA TRP A 37 -5.11 -19.76 -8.19
C TRP A 37 -6.38 -18.93 -8.45
N GLN A 38 -7.47 -19.22 -7.73
CA GLN A 38 -8.72 -18.48 -7.89
C GLN A 38 -8.55 -17.00 -7.55
N ARG A 39 -7.84 -16.69 -6.45
CA ARG A 39 -7.56 -15.31 -6.02
C ARG A 39 -6.75 -14.54 -7.05
N ASP A 40 -5.69 -15.13 -7.57
CA ASP A 40 -4.82 -14.46 -8.56
C ASP A 40 -5.55 -14.26 -9.89
N ALA A 41 -6.36 -15.23 -10.32
CA ALA A 41 -7.18 -15.10 -11.51
C ALA A 41 -8.27 -14.02 -11.36
N ASP A 42 -8.91 -13.93 -10.18
CA ASP A 42 -9.84 -12.84 -9.89
C ASP A 42 -9.13 -11.48 -9.94
N ALA A 43 -7.95 -11.36 -9.34
CA ALA A 43 -7.18 -10.12 -9.31
C ALA A 43 -6.83 -9.60 -10.71
N VAL A 44 -6.34 -10.47 -11.60
CA VAL A 44 -6.04 -10.08 -12.99
C VAL A 44 -7.31 -9.63 -13.72
N ASN A 45 -8.41 -10.38 -13.57
CA ASN A 45 -9.69 -10.02 -14.16
C ASN A 45 -10.26 -8.72 -13.57
N TYR A 46 -10.02 -8.46 -12.28
CA TYR A 46 -10.40 -7.23 -11.60
C TYR A 46 -9.70 -6.02 -12.22
N ILE A 47 -8.38 -6.08 -12.41
CA ILE A 47 -7.61 -5.01 -13.08
C ILE A 47 -8.19 -4.74 -14.48
N LEU A 48 -8.41 -5.78 -15.27
CA LEU A 48 -8.97 -5.67 -16.62
C LEU A 48 -10.40 -5.09 -16.61
N SER A 49 -11.22 -5.45 -15.62
CA SER A 49 -12.58 -4.92 -15.50
C SER A 49 -12.57 -3.44 -15.12
N VAL A 50 -11.73 -3.03 -14.17
CA VAL A 50 -11.64 -1.62 -13.75
C VAL A 50 -11.03 -0.76 -14.86
N TYR A 51 -9.83 -1.09 -15.31
CA TYR A 51 -9.02 -0.21 -16.16
C TYR A 51 -9.18 -0.48 -17.66
N GLY A 52 -9.76 -1.61 -18.03
CA GLY A 52 -10.08 -1.96 -19.42
C GLY A 52 -11.56 -1.79 -19.77
N GLU A 53 -12.48 -1.85 -18.80
CA GLU A 53 -13.93 -1.79 -19.05
C GLU A 53 -14.65 -0.66 -18.29
N GLY A 54 -13.95 0.06 -17.41
CA GLY A 54 -14.53 1.16 -16.63
C GLY A 54 -15.40 0.70 -15.46
N ALA A 55 -15.22 -0.53 -14.96
CA ALA A 55 -15.90 -0.99 -13.75
C ALA A 55 -15.46 -0.16 -12.54
N SER A 56 -16.37 0.00 -11.57
CA SER A 56 -16.06 0.73 -10.33
C SER A 56 -15.04 -0.04 -9.49
N PRO A 57 -13.91 0.56 -9.08
CA PRO A 57 -12.94 -0.08 -8.19
C PRO A 57 -13.46 -0.15 -6.75
N HIS A 58 -12.66 -0.74 -5.85
CA HIS A 58 -12.97 -0.79 -4.41
C HIS A 58 -13.01 0.61 -3.79
N TYR A 59 -12.20 1.53 -4.34
CA TYR A 59 -12.10 2.92 -3.92
C TYR A 59 -12.38 3.88 -5.08
N PRO A 60 -13.67 4.12 -5.44
CA PRO A 60 -14.04 4.86 -6.65
C PRO A 60 -13.50 6.29 -6.73
N HIS A 61 -13.20 6.91 -5.59
CA HIS A 61 -12.74 8.31 -5.56
C HIS A 61 -11.25 8.48 -5.83
N ILE A 62 -10.45 7.41 -5.71
CA ILE A 62 -8.98 7.49 -5.80
C ILE A 62 -8.40 6.45 -6.76
N ASP A 63 -9.09 5.33 -6.96
CA ASP A 63 -8.59 4.22 -7.76
C ASP A 63 -9.31 4.06 -9.11
N ALA A 64 -10.18 5.02 -9.48
CA ALA A 64 -10.94 4.94 -10.71
C ALA A 64 -10.05 5.00 -11.97
N MET A 65 -10.58 4.42 -13.05
CA MET A 65 -10.06 4.55 -14.40
C MET A 65 -9.99 6.04 -14.78
N THR A 66 -8.88 6.44 -15.39
CA THR A 66 -8.64 7.83 -15.83
C THR A 66 -9.07 8.04 -17.28
N GLN A 67 -9.08 6.96 -18.07
CA GLN A 67 -9.57 6.91 -19.44
C GLN A 67 -11.11 6.82 -19.51
N ASP A 68 -11.72 7.34 -20.57
CA ASP A 68 -13.15 7.13 -20.87
C ASP A 68 -13.33 5.86 -21.69
N ALA A 69 -13.84 4.80 -21.05
CA ALA A 69 -14.08 3.51 -21.68
C ALA A 69 -15.07 3.55 -22.87
N THR A 70 -15.90 4.59 -22.96
CA THR A 70 -16.88 4.78 -24.05
C THR A 70 -16.32 5.59 -25.21
N ALA A 71 -15.14 6.21 -25.04
CA ALA A 71 -14.52 7.00 -26.08
C ALA A 71 -14.05 6.15 -27.26
N LYS A 72 -14.15 6.72 -28.47
CA LYS A 72 -13.71 6.07 -29.70
C LYS A 72 -12.21 5.77 -29.68
N ASP A 73 -11.40 6.69 -29.16
CA ASP A 73 -9.94 6.56 -29.11
C ASP A 73 -9.54 5.41 -28.17
N PHE A 74 -10.24 5.23 -27.05
CA PHE A 74 -10.03 4.09 -26.16
C PHE A 74 -10.41 2.76 -26.83
N SER A 75 -11.52 2.74 -27.58
CA SER A 75 -11.90 1.55 -28.37
C SER A 75 -10.86 1.20 -29.46
N GLN A 76 -10.23 2.21 -30.07
CA GLN A 76 -9.14 2.02 -31.03
C GLN A 76 -7.87 1.49 -30.35
N LEU A 77 -7.52 2.00 -29.18
CA LEU A 77 -6.41 1.49 -28.36
C LEU A 77 -6.60 0.00 -28.04
N VAL A 78 -7.77 -0.38 -27.51
CA VAL A 78 -8.09 -1.78 -27.19
C VAL A 78 -8.03 -2.67 -28.44
N SER A 79 -8.55 -2.19 -29.57
CA SER A 79 -8.48 -2.93 -30.84
C SER A 79 -7.04 -3.10 -31.33
N GLY A 80 -6.22 -2.05 -31.21
CA GLY A 80 -4.81 -2.07 -31.59
C GLY A 80 -4.00 -3.08 -30.78
N LEU A 81 -4.19 -3.09 -29.45
CA LEU A 81 -3.56 -4.06 -28.55
C LEU A 81 -3.97 -5.50 -28.88
N GLN A 82 -5.25 -5.73 -29.18
CA GLN A 82 -5.74 -7.05 -29.58
C GLN A 82 -5.10 -7.55 -30.88
N LEU A 83 -4.87 -6.66 -31.85
CA LEU A 83 -4.23 -7.00 -33.13
C LEU A 83 -2.72 -7.21 -33.00
N GLN A 84 -2.07 -6.44 -32.13
CA GLN A 84 -0.65 -6.62 -31.81
C GLN A 84 -0.43 -7.97 -31.10
N GLY A 85 -1.35 -8.34 -30.21
CA GLY A 85 -1.25 -9.53 -29.38
C GLY A 85 -0.24 -9.38 -28.25
N ALA A 86 -0.41 -10.16 -27.19
CA ALA A 86 0.58 -10.26 -26.12
C ALA A 86 1.87 -10.93 -26.65
N PRO A 87 3.05 -10.59 -26.11
CA PRO A 87 4.30 -11.26 -26.46
C PRO A 87 4.17 -12.78 -26.32
N GLN A 88 4.68 -13.53 -27.30
CA GLN A 88 4.76 -14.99 -27.16
C GLN A 88 5.71 -15.33 -26.00
N SER A 89 5.15 -15.77 -24.89
CA SER A 89 5.88 -16.44 -23.82
C SER A 89 5.42 -17.89 -23.77
N ASP A 90 6.35 -18.83 -23.69
CA ASP A 90 6.04 -20.26 -23.54
C ASP A 90 5.12 -20.50 -22.33
N ASP A 91 3.94 -21.08 -22.59
CA ASP A 91 3.09 -21.91 -21.71
C ASP A 91 2.68 -21.42 -20.31
N ALA A 92 2.55 -20.11 -20.06
CA ALA A 92 1.96 -19.61 -18.81
C ALA A 92 0.56 -19.01 -19.01
N VAL A 93 -0.44 -19.60 -18.33
CA VAL A 93 -1.85 -19.17 -18.39
C VAL A 93 -2.04 -17.70 -18.02
N PHE A 94 -1.17 -17.16 -17.16
CA PHE A 94 -1.23 -15.76 -16.77
C PHE A 94 -0.61 -14.80 -17.78
N SER A 95 0.25 -15.25 -18.71
CA SER A 95 1.11 -14.33 -19.46
C SER A 95 0.35 -13.29 -20.27
N ALA A 96 -0.64 -13.72 -21.07
CA ALA A 96 -1.43 -12.79 -21.87
C ALA A 96 -2.37 -11.91 -21.00
N PRO A 97 -3.19 -12.48 -20.09
CA PRO A 97 -4.00 -11.67 -19.18
C PRO A 97 -3.20 -10.66 -18.35
N LEU A 98 -2.04 -11.07 -17.81
CA LEU A 98 -1.17 -10.21 -17.02
C LEU A 98 -0.53 -9.12 -17.88
N HIS A 99 -0.10 -9.44 -19.10
CA HIS A 99 0.40 -8.44 -20.04
C HIS A 99 -0.64 -7.33 -20.27
N TYR A 100 -1.88 -7.69 -20.63
CA TYR A 100 -2.92 -6.70 -20.83
C TYR A 100 -3.29 -5.95 -19.55
N ALA A 101 -3.31 -6.62 -18.39
CA ALA A 101 -3.55 -5.96 -17.11
C ALA A 101 -2.50 -4.89 -16.81
N MET A 102 -1.21 -5.18 -17.03
CA MET A 102 -0.12 -4.20 -16.87
C MET A 102 -0.24 -3.05 -17.86
N VAL A 103 -0.57 -3.33 -19.13
CA VAL A 103 -0.80 -2.28 -20.12
C VAL A 103 -1.99 -1.41 -19.72
N MET A 104 -3.09 -1.98 -19.24
CA MET A 104 -4.25 -1.18 -18.80
C MET A 104 -3.94 -0.31 -17.58
N LEU A 105 -3.10 -0.77 -16.65
CA LEU A 105 -2.61 0.07 -15.55
C LEU A 105 -1.77 1.24 -16.08
N ASP A 106 -0.80 0.95 -16.96
CA ASP A 106 0.07 1.96 -17.57
C ASP A 106 -0.72 3.01 -18.38
N MET A 107 -1.66 2.59 -19.22
CA MET A 107 -2.51 3.49 -20.01
C MET A 107 -3.46 4.35 -19.13
N ASN A 108 -3.63 4.01 -17.86
CA ASN A 108 -4.39 4.81 -16.90
C ASN A 108 -3.50 5.61 -15.94
N ASP A 109 -2.18 5.66 -16.18
CA ASP A 109 -1.18 6.26 -15.29
C ASP A 109 -1.25 5.71 -13.85
N ARG A 110 -1.46 4.39 -13.73
CA ARG A 110 -1.58 3.65 -12.46
C ARG A 110 -0.32 2.86 -12.15
N ASP A 111 0.79 3.57 -12.03
CA ASP A 111 2.11 3.06 -11.69
C ASP A 111 2.44 3.22 -10.18
N ASP A 112 1.43 3.49 -9.34
CA ASP A 112 1.53 3.74 -7.89
C ASP A 112 2.46 2.75 -7.17
N ALA A 113 2.30 1.44 -7.44
CA ALA A 113 3.07 0.37 -6.79
C ALA A 113 4.57 0.43 -7.10
N ILE A 114 4.96 1.05 -8.22
CA ILE A 114 6.34 1.08 -8.71
C ILE A 114 6.96 2.48 -8.68
N HIS A 115 6.29 3.49 -8.13
CA HIS A 115 6.79 4.87 -8.01
C HIS A 115 8.12 4.99 -7.24
N PHE A 116 8.32 4.15 -6.23
CA PHE A 116 9.52 4.18 -5.37
C PHE A 116 10.29 2.85 -5.44
N PRO A 117 10.84 2.49 -6.60
CA PRO A 117 11.56 1.24 -6.74
C PRO A 117 12.79 1.28 -5.80
N MET A 118 13.09 0.14 -5.19
CA MET A 118 14.26 0.01 -4.30
C MET A 118 14.22 0.98 -3.10
N LEU A 119 13.03 1.26 -2.55
CA LEU A 119 12.79 2.16 -1.41
C LEU A 119 13.80 1.96 -0.26
N TRP A 120 14.09 0.69 0.08
CA TRP A 120 14.97 0.32 1.19
C TRP A 120 16.47 0.46 0.88
N GLN A 121 16.84 0.45 -0.40
CA GLN A 121 18.22 0.62 -0.86
C GLN A 121 18.56 2.08 -1.14
N THR A 122 17.56 2.95 -1.24
CA THR A 122 17.72 4.38 -1.57
C THR A 122 17.23 5.25 -0.41
N TRP A 123 15.94 5.54 -0.34
CA TRP A 123 15.32 6.51 0.57
C TRP A 123 15.45 6.14 2.05
N ASN A 124 15.28 4.85 2.37
CA ASN A 124 15.30 4.32 3.74
C ASN A 124 16.64 3.67 4.12
N ALA A 125 17.66 3.73 3.25
CA ALA A 125 18.92 3.02 3.45
C ALA A 125 19.64 3.43 4.75
N GLN A 126 19.66 4.72 5.08
CA GLN A 126 20.29 5.23 6.30
C GLN A 126 19.58 4.74 7.57
N ALA A 127 18.24 4.75 7.57
CA ALA A 127 17.45 4.25 8.69
C ALA A 127 17.60 2.73 8.86
N LEU A 128 17.61 1.98 7.76
CA LEU A 128 17.87 0.54 7.77
C LEU A 128 19.25 0.22 8.36
N HIS A 129 20.28 0.96 7.96
CA HIS A 129 21.62 0.80 8.51
C HIS A 129 21.67 1.13 10.01
N ALA A 130 21.01 2.21 10.44
CA ALA A 130 20.94 2.59 11.84
C ALA A 130 20.23 1.54 12.71
N ALA A 131 19.12 0.97 12.23
CA ALA A 131 18.33 -0.02 12.95
C ALA A 131 19.12 -1.31 13.29
N ARG A 132 20.07 -1.73 12.43
CA ARG A 132 20.88 -2.94 12.65
C ARG A 132 21.73 -2.90 13.92
N ASN A 133 22.16 -1.70 14.33
CA ASN A 133 23.03 -1.51 15.50
C ASN A 133 22.31 -0.83 16.66
N LEU A 134 20.99 -0.66 16.56
CA LEU A 134 20.20 0.08 17.53
C LEU A 134 19.88 -0.79 18.75
N ASN A 135 20.15 -0.27 19.95
CA ASN A 135 19.55 -0.82 21.16
C ASN A 135 18.13 -0.30 21.34
N TRP A 136 17.15 -1.03 20.79
CA TRP A 136 15.72 -0.69 20.85
C TRP A 136 15.19 -0.46 22.27
N ARG A 137 15.79 -1.11 23.28
CA ARG A 137 15.37 -1.00 24.69
C ARG A 137 15.63 0.39 25.31
N HIS A 138 16.44 1.24 24.68
CA HIS A 138 16.64 2.61 25.14
C HIS A 138 15.44 3.52 24.88
N TYR A 139 14.50 3.07 24.04
CA TYR A 139 13.33 3.84 23.66
C TYR A 139 12.07 3.12 24.17
N PRO A 140 11.03 3.85 24.58
CA PRO A 140 9.75 3.23 24.93
C PRO A 140 9.02 2.70 23.68
N TYR A 141 9.16 3.35 22.52
CA TYR A 141 8.49 2.96 21.28
C TYR A 141 9.49 2.65 20.15
N THR A 142 9.10 1.77 19.24
CA THR A 142 9.92 1.36 18.08
C THR A 142 9.98 2.46 17.01
N ALA A 143 8.90 3.16 16.76
CA ALA A 143 8.84 4.32 15.88
C ALA A 143 7.69 5.25 16.29
N ILE A 144 7.77 6.51 15.85
CA ILE A 144 6.64 7.44 15.82
C ILE A 144 6.02 7.36 14.41
N ILE A 145 4.83 6.78 14.30
CA ILE A 145 4.09 6.65 13.04
C ILE A 145 3.29 7.93 12.82
N VAL A 146 3.49 8.58 11.68
CA VAL A 146 2.80 9.80 11.28
C VAL A 146 2.02 9.51 10.00
N PRO A 147 0.70 9.27 10.10
CA PRO A 147 -0.13 9.11 8.91
C PRO A 147 -0.22 10.42 8.14
N GLY A 148 -0.35 10.30 6.83
CA GLY A 148 -0.53 11.38 5.88
C GLY A 148 -1.87 12.10 6.05
N ALA A 149 -1.88 13.37 5.66
CA ALA A 149 -3.05 14.23 5.59
C ALA A 149 -2.99 15.02 4.29
N GLY A 150 -3.47 14.42 3.21
CA GLY A 150 -3.42 15.00 1.88
C GLY A 150 -3.96 16.42 1.82
N PRO A 151 -3.30 17.31 1.05
CA PRO A 151 -3.78 18.66 0.83
C PRO A 151 -5.13 18.66 0.10
N GLU A 152 -5.99 19.62 0.42
CA GLU A 152 -7.24 19.83 -0.35
C GLU A 152 -6.97 20.39 -1.76
N GLN A 153 -5.79 20.99 -1.98
CA GLN A 153 -5.40 21.67 -3.21
C GLN A 153 -4.19 20.97 -3.83
N SER A 154 -4.19 20.79 -5.15
CA SER A 154 -3.17 20.03 -5.89
C SER A 154 -1.80 20.69 -5.94
N ASP A 155 -1.72 22.00 -5.71
CA ASP A 155 -0.47 22.78 -5.70
C ASP A 155 0.19 22.86 -4.32
N VAL A 156 -0.48 22.37 -3.27
CA VAL A 156 0.04 22.41 -1.90
C VAL A 156 0.80 21.12 -1.58
N ALA A 157 2.12 21.17 -1.63
CA ALA A 157 2.96 19.98 -1.37
C ALA A 157 2.77 19.34 0.02
N LEU A 158 2.45 20.13 1.06
CA LEU A 158 2.16 19.60 2.40
C LEU A 158 1.08 20.44 3.09
N SER A 159 -0.02 19.78 3.47
CA SER A 159 -1.17 20.42 4.11
C SER A 159 -0.82 21.03 5.47
N ALA A 160 -1.65 21.99 5.93
CA ALA A 160 -1.51 22.56 7.27
C ALA A 160 -1.62 21.49 8.37
N MET A 161 -2.52 20.52 8.19
CA MET A 161 -2.68 19.40 9.11
C MET A 161 -1.45 18.48 9.10
N GLY A 162 -0.91 18.17 7.92
CA GLY A 162 0.34 17.41 7.80
C GLY A 162 1.50 18.09 8.53
N LYS A 163 1.64 19.42 8.37
CA LYS A 163 2.64 20.22 9.12
C LYS A 163 2.44 20.11 10.64
N PHE A 164 1.19 20.18 11.11
CA PHE A 164 0.87 20.04 12.54
C PHE A 164 1.24 18.64 13.07
N ARG A 165 0.88 17.57 12.36
CA ARG A 165 1.25 16.19 12.74
C ARG A 165 2.77 16.01 12.81
N LEU A 166 3.52 16.59 11.87
CA LEU A 166 4.99 16.58 11.92
C LEU A 166 5.54 17.34 13.13
N MET A 167 4.94 18.47 13.53
CA MET A 167 5.37 19.19 14.75
C MET A 167 5.21 18.32 16.00
N LEU A 168 4.09 17.61 16.13
CA LEU A 168 3.86 16.66 17.22
C LEU A 168 4.87 15.51 17.20
N ALA A 169 5.14 14.95 16.02
CA ALA A 169 6.11 13.86 15.86
C ALA A 169 7.53 14.29 16.21
N VAL A 170 7.94 15.49 15.81
CA VAL A 170 9.24 16.07 16.15
C VAL A 170 9.36 16.30 17.65
N GLU A 171 8.31 16.75 18.32
CA GLU A 171 8.29 16.89 19.78
C GLU A 171 8.48 15.52 20.47
N ALA A 172 7.73 14.50 20.05
CA ALA A 172 7.86 13.13 20.55
C ALA A 172 9.27 12.56 20.32
N PHE A 173 9.83 12.79 19.14
CA PHE A 173 11.18 12.34 18.78
C PHE A 173 12.25 13.02 19.64
N ARG A 174 12.15 14.34 19.83
CA ARG A 174 13.10 15.11 20.66
C ARG A 174 13.02 14.76 22.16
N LYS A 175 11.89 14.24 22.63
CA LYS A 175 11.73 13.64 23.96
C LYS A 175 12.37 12.25 24.09
N GLY A 176 12.91 11.69 23.01
CA GLY A 176 13.51 10.35 23.00
C GLY A 176 12.49 9.23 23.08
N LEU A 177 11.24 9.45 22.66
CA LEU A 177 10.19 8.43 22.74
C LEU A 177 10.40 7.29 21.73
N ALA A 178 11.02 7.59 20.59
CA ALA A 178 11.32 6.58 19.58
C ALA A 178 12.61 6.94 18.81
N PRO A 179 13.30 5.94 18.26
CA PRO A 179 14.51 6.13 17.45
C PRO A 179 14.20 6.60 16.02
N PHE A 180 12.97 6.43 15.54
CA PHE A 180 12.57 6.75 14.17
C PHE A 180 11.25 7.52 14.12
N ILE A 181 11.12 8.40 13.12
CA ILE A 181 9.84 8.94 12.66
C ILE A 181 9.50 8.24 11.34
N LEU A 182 8.40 7.49 11.32
CA LEU A 182 7.87 6.80 10.16
C LEU A 182 6.74 7.63 9.57
N VAL A 183 6.95 8.24 8.42
CA VAL A 183 5.95 9.03 7.69
C VAL A 183 5.31 8.14 6.63
N SER A 184 3.97 8.10 6.60
CA SER A 184 3.19 7.19 5.75
C SER A 184 2.16 7.96 4.94
N GLY A 185 2.08 7.73 3.62
CA GLY A 185 1.13 8.41 2.74
C GLY A 185 1.60 8.52 1.29
N GLY A 186 0.73 8.14 0.35
CA GLY A 186 0.96 8.19 -1.09
C GLY A 186 0.42 9.44 -1.78
N ALA A 187 0.34 9.38 -3.11
CA ALA A 187 -0.15 10.45 -3.98
C ALA A 187 -1.67 10.38 -4.20
N VAL A 188 -2.44 10.47 -3.11
CA VAL A 188 -3.87 10.09 -3.12
C VAL A 188 -4.82 11.27 -3.21
N HIS A 189 -4.51 12.36 -2.52
CA HIS A 189 -5.39 13.51 -2.45
C HIS A 189 -4.66 14.82 -2.76
N PRO A 190 -5.15 15.62 -3.72
CA PRO A 190 -6.22 15.27 -4.67
C PRO A 190 -5.82 14.13 -5.61
N ALA A 191 -6.80 13.45 -6.23
CA ALA A 191 -6.53 12.39 -7.19
C ALA A 191 -5.61 12.90 -8.30
N GLN A 192 -4.64 12.07 -8.73
CA GLN A 192 -3.59 12.43 -9.71
C GLN A 192 -2.63 13.56 -9.26
N THR A 193 -2.54 13.84 -7.95
CA THR A 193 -1.48 14.71 -7.44
C THR A 193 -0.10 14.12 -7.75
N HIS A 194 0.86 14.97 -8.10
CA HIS A 194 2.25 14.55 -8.31
C HIS A 194 3.03 14.49 -6.99
N TYR A 195 2.44 14.98 -5.90
CA TYR A 195 3.08 15.03 -4.59
C TYR A 195 2.74 13.77 -3.79
N VAL A 196 3.78 13.00 -3.48
CA VAL A 196 3.69 11.87 -2.55
C VAL A 196 3.85 12.42 -1.14
N GLU A 197 2.82 12.25 -0.31
CA GLU A 197 2.78 12.88 1.02
C GLU A 197 3.97 12.48 1.91
N ALA A 198 4.38 11.20 1.90
CA ALA A 198 5.50 10.73 2.69
C ALA A 198 6.85 11.34 2.27
N GLU A 199 7.05 11.58 0.97
CA GLU A 199 8.25 12.24 0.45
C GLU A 199 8.31 13.69 0.95
N GLU A 200 7.18 14.39 0.86
CA GLU A 200 7.05 15.78 1.30
C GLU A 200 7.20 15.94 2.81
N MET A 201 6.64 15.01 3.57
CA MET A 201 6.85 14.92 5.01
C MET A 201 8.32 14.68 5.37
N ARG A 202 8.99 13.74 4.69
CA ARG A 202 10.44 13.48 4.87
C ARG A 202 11.26 14.72 4.57
N ARG A 203 10.99 15.41 3.46
CA ARG A 203 11.67 16.66 3.08
C ARG A 203 11.51 17.73 4.16
N ALA A 204 10.30 17.91 4.71
CA ALA A 204 10.05 18.86 5.78
C ALA A 204 10.78 18.50 7.08
N LEU A 205 10.81 17.21 7.48
CA LEU A 205 11.54 16.74 8.65
C LEU A 205 13.04 17.07 8.59
N ILE A 206 13.66 16.88 7.42
CA ILE A 206 15.08 17.16 7.20
C ILE A 206 15.32 18.67 7.18
N THR A 207 14.66 19.38 6.25
CA THR A 207 15.01 20.77 5.92
C THR A 207 14.55 21.77 6.97
N ARG A 208 13.40 21.56 7.60
CA ARG A 208 12.81 22.50 8.57
C ARG A 208 13.10 22.13 10.01
N PHE A 209 13.12 20.84 10.34
CA PHE A 209 13.25 20.38 11.73
C PHE A 209 14.63 19.83 12.08
N GLY A 210 15.50 19.65 11.08
CA GLY A 210 16.86 19.15 11.25
C GLY A 210 16.92 17.69 11.70
N ILE A 211 15.89 16.90 11.41
CA ILE A 211 15.88 15.48 11.74
C ILE A 211 16.82 14.75 10.78
N PRO A 212 17.82 14.00 11.28
CA PRO A 212 18.73 13.25 10.43
C PRO A 212 17.99 12.19 9.59
N GLU A 213 18.41 11.97 8.34
CA GLU A 213 17.81 10.96 7.46
C GLU A 213 17.84 9.55 8.06
N ARG A 214 18.89 9.20 8.80
CA ARG A 214 18.99 7.92 9.54
C ARG A 214 17.88 7.70 10.58
N ASN A 215 17.12 8.74 10.93
CA ASN A 215 16.02 8.71 11.90
C ASN A 215 14.64 8.81 11.23
N ILE A 216 14.57 8.79 9.89
CA ILE A 216 13.30 8.92 9.15
C ILE A 216 13.09 7.68 8.30
N ILE A 217 11.87 7.13 8.35
CA ILE A 217 11.42 6.04 7.48
C ILE A 217 10.28 6.60 6.63
N MET A 218 10.38 6.42 5.33
CA MET A 218 9.36 6.80 4.37
C MET A 218 8.54 5.58 3.96
N GLU A 219 7.22 5.72 3.97
CA GLU A 219 6.26 4.76 3.46
C GLU A 219 5.35 5.49 2.45
N PRO A 220 5.60 5.39 1.14
CA PRO A 220 4.95 6.23 0.14
C PRO A 220 3.72 5.59 -0.53
N TYR A 221 3.23 4.43 -0.08
CA TYR A 221 2.24 3.65 -0.82
C TYR A 221 0.85 3.64 -0.14
N ALA A 222 0.74 4.11 1.10
CA ALA A 222 -0.54 4.14 1.78
C ALA A 222 -1.55 5.08 1.10
N ARG A 223 -2.74 4.56 0.82
CA ARG A 223 -3.85 5.30 0.21
C ARG A 223 -4.96 5.70 1.18
N HIS A 224 -5.00 5.10 2.37
CA HIS A 224 -6.02 5.30 3.39
C HIS A 224 -5.44 5.15 4.80
N THR A 225 -6.17 5.59 5.83
CA THR A 225 -5.76 5.36 7.23
C THR A 225 -5.54 3.87 7.53
N THR A 226 -6.32 2.97 6.92
CA THR A 226 -6.18 1.51 7.04
C THR A 226 -4.83 1.04 6.50
N THR A 227 -4.50 1.43 5.27
CA THR A 227 -3.23 1.10 4.62
C THR A 227 -2.03 1.84 5.21
N ASN A 228 -2.21 3.02 5.82
CA ASN A 228 -1.15 3.70 6.58
C ASN A 228 -0.63 2.80 7.71
N LEU A 229 -1.53 2.26 8.55
CA LEU A 229 -1.13 1.42 9.67
C LEU A 229 -0.62 0.05 9.22
N ARG A 230 -1.22 -0.55 8.18
CA ARG A 230 -0.73 -1.80 7.58
C ARG A 230 0.69 -1.63 7.02
N ASN A 231 0.92 -0.58 6.24
CA ASN A 231 2.22 -0.37 5.62
C ASN A 231 3.27 0.05 6.66
N ALA A 232 2.89 0.81 7.69
CA ALA A 232 3.76 1.06 8.83
C ALA A 232 4.19 -0.24 9.54
N SER A 233 3.26 -1.20 9.72
CA SER A 233 3.58 -2.54 10.21
C SER A 233 4.60 -3.27 9.31
N ARG A 234 4.43 -3.21 7.99
CA ARG A 234 5.40 -3.76 7.01
C ARG A 234 6.78 -3.11 7.11
N GLN A 235 6.86 -1.79 7.26
CA GLN A 235 8.14 -1.10 7.40
C GLN A 235 8.86 -1.48 8.71
N LEU A 236 8.12 -1.56 9.83
CA LEU A 236 8.67 -2.00 11.13
C LEU A 236 9.19 -3.44 11.09
N ALA A 237 8.47 -4.33 10.39
CA ALA A 237 8.93 -5.69 10.16
C ALA A 237 10.25 -5.73 9.36
N THR A 238 10.37 -4.88 8.32
CA THR A 238 11.59 -4.78 7.51
C THR A 238 12.81 -4.30 8.31
N LEU A 239 12.59 -3.43 9.30
CA LEU A 239 13.63 -2.99 10.24
C LEU A 239 14.02 -4.03 11.30
N ASN A 240 13.33 -5.17 11.36
CA ASN A 240 13.41 -6.12 12.47
C ASN A 240 13.13 -5.45 13.84
N ALA A 241 12.18 -4.51 13.88
CA ALA A 241 11.75 -3.90 15.14
C ALA A 241 11.20 -4.98 16.10
N PRO A 242 11.47 -4.88 17.43
CA PRO A 242 11.00 -5.87 18.38
C PRO A 242 9.47 -5.95 18.41
N ARG A 243 8.91 -7.12 18.11
CA ARG A 243 7.45 -7.34 18.00
C ARG A 243 6.66 -7.08 19.28
N GLN A 244 7.31 -7.20 20.45
CA GLN A 244 6.67 -6.99 21.75
C GLN A 244 6.73 -5.53 22.22
N GLN A 245 7.38 -4.66 21.45
CA GLN A 245 7.52 -3.25 21.77
C GLN A 245 6.61 -2.42 20.86
N PRO A 246 5.73 -1.57 21.42
CA PRO A 246 4.79 -0.80 20.62
C PRO A 246 5.51 0.26 19.78
N ALA A 247 4.89 0.64 18.67
CA ALA A 247 5.10 1.94 18.02
C ALA A 247 4.15 2.98 18.64
N LEU A 248 4.34 4.26 18.30
CA LEU A 248 3.48 5.35 18.72
C LEU A 248 2.84 6.02 17.51
N ILE A 249 1.54 5.89 17.33
CA ILE A 249 0.80 6.66 16.33
C ILE A 249 0.69 8.10 16.84
N VAL A 250 1.12 9.07 16.04
CA VAL A 250 0.98 10.50 16.31
C VAL A 250 0.21 11.15 15.18
N THR A 251 -0.97 11.70 15.51
CA THR A 251 -1.88 12.32 14.54
C THR A 251 -2.77 13.39 15.20
N ASP A 252 -3.68 14.00 14.45
CA ASP A 252 -4.67 14.94 14.98
C ASP A 252 -5.79 14.24 15.78
N GLN A 253 -6.61 15.05 16.45
CA GLN A 253 -7.66 14.59 17.35
C GLN A 253 -8.71 13.71 16.66
N ASP A 254 -9.10 14.08 15.44
CA ASP A 254 -10.20 13.41 14.73
C ASP A 254 -9.72 12.08 14.17
N GLN A 255 -8.54 12.04 13.54
CA GLN A 255 -7.97 10.78 13.08
C GLN A 255 -7.61 9.86 14.26
N SER A 256 -7.14 10.41 15.37
CA SER A 256 -6.89 9.64 16.60
C SER A 256 -8.18 8.99 17.11
N ALA A 257 -9.28 9.74 17.21
CA ALA A 257 -10.57 9.19 17.64
C ALA A 257 -11.14 8.18 16.62
N TYR A 258 -10.93 8.42 15.33
CA TYR A 258 -11.33 7.49 14.27
C TYR A 258 -10.60 6.16 14.37
N ILE A 259 -9.28 6.16 14.59
CA ILE A 259 -8.46 4.94 14.72
C ILE A 259 -8.92 4.07 15.90
N GLU A 260 -9.35 4.66 17.02
CA GLU A 260 -9.90 3.90 18.17
C GLU A 260 -11.35 3.40 17.95
N SER A 261 -12.00 3.79 16.85
CA SER A 261 -13.43 3.53 16.65
C SER A 261 -13.73 2.13 16.10
N GLN A 262 -14.92 1.61 16.41
CA GLN A 262 -15.44 0.38 15.80
C GLN A 262 -15.58 0.51 14.28
N THR A 263 -15.83 1.72 13.76
CA THR A 263 -15.90 2.00 12.32
C THR A 263 -14.57 1.70 11.64
N PHE A 264 -13.45 2.06 12.26
CA PHE A 264 -12.12 1.75 11.74
C PHE A 264 -11.85 0.25 11.73
N ALA A 265 -12.18 -0.46 12.81
CA ALA A 265 -12.07 -1.93 12.85
C ALA A 265 -12.92 -2.62 11.76
N GLN A 266 -14.17 -2.19 11.58
CA GLN A 266 -15.02 -2.73 10.51
C GLN A 266 -14.44 -2.45 9.11
N ARG A 267 -13.85 -1.27 8.92
CA ARG A 267 -13.19 -0.89 7.67
C ARG A 267 -11.96 -1.76 7.41
N ASN A 268 -11.12 -2.01 8.41
CA ASN A 268 -9.97 -2.92 8.31
C ASN A 268 -10.40 -4.34 7.88
N GLN A 269 -11.45 -4.89 8.49
CA GLN A 269 -11.97 -6.21 8.09
C GLN A 269 -12.50 -6.22 6.66
N LYS A 270 -13.21 -5.17 6.25
CA LYS A 270 -13.76 -5.08 4.89
C LYS A 270 -12.68 -4.90 3.83
N GLU A 271 -11.68 -4.07 4.10
CA GLU A 271 -10.68 -3.63 3.12
C GLU A 271 -9.43 -4.49 3.10
N LEU A 272 -8.97 -4.95 4.26
CA LEU A 272 -7.71 -5.69 4.42
C LEU A 272 -7.94 -7.16 4.79
N GLY A 273 -9.14 -7.52 5.26
CA GLY A 273 -9.43 -8.85 5.80
C GLY A 273 -8.73 -9.15 7.13
N CYS A 274 -8.11 -8.14 7.75
CA CYS A 274 -7.31 -8.27 8.96
C CYS A 274 -7.20 -6.92 9.68
N GLU A 275 -6.83 -6.97 10.97
CA GLU A 275 -6.41 -5.77 11.69
C GLU A 275 -4.90 -5.52 11.45
N PRO A 276 -4.47 -4.31 11.09
CA PRO A 276 -3.06 -3.95 10.95
C PRO A 276 -2.23 -4.14 12.22
N GLY A 277 -2.89 -4.14 13.38
CA GLY A 277 -2.27 -4.28 14.69
C GLY A 277 -3.28 -4.01 15.81
N ALA A 278 -2.82 -4.17 17.05
CA ALA A 278 -3.61 -3.89 18.24
C ALA A 278 -3.27 -2.50 18.80
N LEU A 279 -4.26 -1.81 19.34
CA LEU A 279 -4.10 -0.51 20.00
C LEU A 279 -4.09 -0.69 21.51
N ASP A 280 -3.17 -0.01 22.19
CA ASP A 280 -3.34 0.22 23.63
C ASP A 280 -4.22 1.45 23.87
N LYS A 281 -4.54 1.72 25.13
CA LYS A 281 -5.25 2.93 25.52
C LYS A 281 -4.49 4.17 25.03
N ARG A 282 -5.20 5.05 24.32
CA ARG A 282 -4.70 6.38 23.95
C ARG A 282 -4.15 7.14 25.16
N ILE A 283 -2.94 7.67 25.00
CA ILE A 283 -2.17 8.32 26.08
C ILE A 283 -2.29 9.85 26.05
N SER A 284 -2.74 10.43 24.93
CA SER A 284 -3.12 11.84 24.79
C SER A 284 -4.08 12.00 23.61
N THR A 285 -4.67 13.18 23.44
CA THR A 285 -5.53 13.50 22.28
C THR A 285 -4.89 13.16 20.92
N PHE A 286 -3.57 13.11 20.85
CA PHE A 286 -2.81 12.97 19.61
C PHE A 286 -1.98 11.68 19.51
N ALA A 287 -1.95 10.84 20.54
CA ALA A 287 -0.96 9.76 20.63
C ALA A 287 -1.56 8.44 21.11
N ILE A 288 -1.39 7.38 20.32
CA ILE A 288 -1.91 6.03 20.58
C ILE A 288 -0.79 5.00 20.42
N PRO A 289 -0.45 4.19 21.45
CA PRO A 289 0.46 3.08 21.27
C PRO A 289 -0.15 1.99 20.39
N PHE A 290 0.66 1.42 19.51
CA PHE A 290 0.24 0.48 18.47
C PHE A 290 1.20 -0.71 18.40
N HIS A 291 0.65 -1.92 18.46
CA HIS A 291 1.37 -3.18 18.33
C HIS A 291 1.12 -3.77 16.94
N PRO A 292 2.10 -3.71 16.01
CA PRO A 292 1.92 -4.18 14.64
C PRO A 292 1.62 -5.68 14.57
N ASP A 293 0.71 -6.08 13.67
CA ASP A 293 0.41 -7.49 13.41
C ASP A 293 0.96 -7.94 12.06
N ALA A 294 1.96 -8.82 12.09
CA ALA A 294 2.59 -9.36 10.89
C ALA A 294 1.65 -10.21 10.03
N ARG A 295 0.52 -10.69 10.57
CA ARG A 295 -0.47 -11.46 9.80
C ARG A 295 -1.17 -10.60 8.74
N CYS A 296 -1.23 -9.29 8.95
CA CYS A 296 -1.85 -8.34 8.03
C CYS A 296 -0.86 -7.76 6.99
N ASN A 297 0.40 -8.19 7.03
CA ASN A 297 1.46 -7.64 6.18
C ASN A 297 1.58 -8.33 4.81
N VAL A 298 0.67 -9.24 4.48
CA VAL A 298 0.67 -9.97 3.21
C VAL A 298 0.31 -9.06 2.04
N THR A 299 0.89 -9.32 0.86
CA THR A 299 0.47 -8.68 -0.39
C THR A 299 -0.95 -9.12 -0.73
N ASP A 300 -1.81 -8.16 -1.07
CA ASP A 300 -3.18 -8.44 -1.52
C ASP A 300 -3.24 -8.33 -3.05
N PRO A 301 -3.44 -9.43 -3.78
CA PRO A 301 -3.51 -9.37 -5.24
C PRO A 301 -4.71 -8.54 -5.74
N TRP A 302 -5.74 -8.31 -4.91
CA TRP A 302 -6.89 -7.45 -5.26
C TRP A 302 -6.59 -5.95 -5.14
N ASP A 303 -5.42 -5.59 -4.61
CA ASP A 303 -4.93 -4.22 -4.54
C ASP A 303 -3.71 -4.07 -5.46
N PRO A 304 -3.91 -3.86 -6.78
CA PRO A 304 -2.82 -3.84 -7.77
C PRO A 304 -1.88 -2.63 -7.62
N LEU A 305 -2.21 -1.70 -6.72
CA LEU A 305 -1.51 -0.44 -6.50
C LEU A 305 -0.72 -0.45 -5.18
N ASP A 306 -0.76 -1.56 -4.46
CA ASP A 306 0.04 -1.85 -3.28
C ASP A 306 1.22 -2.77 -3.66
N PRO A 307 2.47 -2.40 -3.35
CA PRO A 307 3.67 -3.18 -3.73
C PRO A 307 3.87 -4.47 -2.93
#